data_AF-A0A286BXD2-F1
#
_entry.id   AF-A0A286BXD2-F1
#
_cell.length_a   1.000
_cell.length_b   1.000
_cell.length_c   1.000
_cell.angle_alpha   90.00
_cell.angle_beta   90.00
_cell.angle_gamma   90.00
#
_symmetry.space_group_name_H-M   'P 1'
#
loop_
_entity.id
_entity.type
_entity.pdbx_description
1 polymer ?
#
loop_
_entity_poly.entity_id
_entity_poly.type
_entity_poly.pdbx_seq_one_letter_code
_entity_poly.pdbx_strand_id
1 'polypeptide(L)'
;MNKNWSLGASQQRHNRQQRLRAEKRRENAEGIYLPSQNVINFSYKGIILRKSGNEYTIDKQIMISGCDTSKVQGMWNDGPMLARAIDYMLETAKPERLAEVRAAHINWTCQRCKVTCLYDKSFEDHRDENHPLSHCKYCGFNTPRDELVTASDEVMR
;
A
#
# COMPACT_ATOMS: atom_id res chain seq x y z
N MET A 1 -42.44 18.46 -11.91
CA MET A 1 -41.38 17.73 -11.18
C MET A 1 -41.67 16.24 -11.26
N ASN A 2 -40.76 15.45 -11.80
CA ASN A 2 -41.00 14.04 -12.11
C ASN A 2 -40.91 13.21 -10.81
N LYS A 3 -42.04 12.63 -10.36
CA LYS A 3 -42.20 11.98 -9.03
C LYS A 3 -41.45 10.65 -8.84
N ASN A 4 -40.74 10.17 -9.88
CA ASN A 4 -40.07 8.87 -9.88
C ASN A 4 -38.53 8.95 -9.93
N TRP A 5 -37.95 10.13 -9.66
CA TRP A 5 -36.50 10.29 -9.60
C TRP A 5 -35.93 9.81 -8.26
N SER A 6 -35.51 8.55 -8.22
CA SER A 6 -34.78 7.99 -7.07
C SER A 6 -33.27 8.24 -7.22
N LEU A 7 -32.70 9.00 -6.28
CA LEU A 7 -31.25 9.20 -6.17
C LEU A 7 -30.51 7.87 -6.04
N GLY A 8 -31.10 6.87 -5.37
CA GLY A 8 -30.53 5.52 -5.27
C GLY A 8 -30.45 4.81 -6.63
N ALA A 9 -31.49 4.92 -7.45
CA ALA A 9 -31.49 4.36 -8.80
C ALA A 9 -30.52 5.10 -9.74
N SER A 10 -30.27 6.39 -9.50
CA SER A 10 -29.23 7.16 -10.20
C SER A 10 -27.83 6.68 -9.81
N GLN A 11 -27.57 6.54 -8.50
CA GLN A 11 -26.29 6.07 -7.98
C GLN A 11 -25.96 4.63 -8.42
N GLN A 12 -26.95 3.72 -8.40
CA GLN A 12 -26.76 2.35 -8.88
C GLN A 12 -26.40 2.31 -10.37
N ARG A 13 -27.01 3.16 -11.20
CA ARG A 13 -26.66 3.28 -12.61
C ARG A 13 -25.26 3.84 -12.81
N HIS A 14 -24.87 4.84 -12.01
CA HIS A 14 -23.52 5.39 -12.03
C HIS A 14 -22.47 4.34 -11.65
N ASN A 15 -22.69 3.61 -10.55
CA ASN A 15 -21.80 2.54 -10.08
C ASN A 15 -21.71 1.41 -11.12
N ARG A 16 -22.82 1.02 -11.75
CA ARG A 16 -22.84 0.01 -12.82
C ARG A 16 -22.01 0.44 -14.03
N GLN A 17 -22.12 1.70 -14.46
CA GLN A 17 -21.31 2.24 -15.55
C GLN A 17 -19.82 2.30 -15.20
N GLN A 18 -19.47 2.67 -13.96
CA GLN A 18 -18.09 2.66 -13.47
C GLN A 18 -17.49 1.25 -13.51
N ARG A 19 -18.22 0.23 -13.04
CA ARG A 19 -17.76 -1.17 -13.10
C ARG A 19 -17.54 -1.65 -14.52
N LEU A 20 -18.49 -1.39 -15.43
CA LEU A 20 -18.37 -1.80 -16.83
C LEU A 20 -17.19 -1.10 -17.52
N ARG A 21 -16.90 0.17 -17.18
CA ARG A 21 -15.71 0.88 -17.67
C ARG A 21 -14.41 0.29 -17.11
N ALA A 22 -14.39 -0.11 -15.84
CA ALA A 22 -13.25 -0.78 -15.23
C ALA A 22 -13.00 -2.17 -15.86
N GLU A 23 -14.07 -2.93 -16.11
CA GLU A 23 -14.03 -4.25 -16.75
C GLU A 23 -13.53 -4.14 -18.19
N LYS A 24 -14.07 -3.21 -18.99
CA LYS A 24 -13.61 -2.95 -20.35
C LYS A 24 -12.16 -2.43 -20.42
N ARG A 25 -11.69 -1.69 -19.40
CA ARG A 25 -10.27 -1.32 -19.26
C ARG A 25 -9.38 -2.52 -18.96
N ARG A 26 -9.89 -3.54 -18.25
CA ARG A 26 -9.16 -4.80 -17.99
C ARG A 26 -9.10 -5.69 -19.23
N GLU A 27 -10.18 -5.74 -20.02
CA GLU A 27 -10.23 -6.49 -21.28
C GLU A 27 -9.32 -5.85 -22.36
N ASN A 28 -9.34 -4.52 -22.48
CA ASN A 28 -8.45 -3.81 -23.42
C ASN A 28 -6.97 -3.78 -23.01
N ALA A 29 -6.62 -4.39 -21.87
CA ALA A 29 -5.26 -4.44 -21.34
C ALA A 29 -4.50 -5.72 -21.76
N GLU A 30 -4.95 -6.44 -22.78
CA GLU A 30 -4.17 -7.52 -23.41
C GLU A 30 -2.85 -6.94 -23.98
N GLY A 31 -1.76 -7.15 -23.22
CA GLY A 31 -0.43 -6.59 -23.49
C GLY A 31 0.11 -5.68 -22.38
N ILE A 32 -0.73 -5.27 -21.43
CA ILE A 32 -0.31 -4.55 -20.22
C ILE A 32 0.00 -5.60 -19.15
N TYR A 33 1.21 -5.53 -18.61
CA TYR A 33 1.64 -6.34 -17.47
C TYR A 33 0.61 -6.23 -16.33
N LEU A 34 -0.16 -7.29 -16.10
CA LEU A 34 -1.12 -7.35 -15.01
C LEU A 34 -0.33 -7.57 -13.71
N PRO A 35 -0.58 -6.77 -12.66
CA PRO A 35 0.06 -6.99 -11.38
C PRO A 35 -0.20 -8.41 -10.89
N SER A 36 0.85 -9.12 -10.45
CA SER A 36 0.67 -10.42 -9.80
C SER A 36 -0.14 -10.31 -8.51
N GLN A 37 -0.17 -9.12 -7.90
CA GLN A 37 -0.98 -8.80 -6.73
C GLN A 37 -1.64 -7.42 -6.86
N ASN A 38 -2.95 -7.34 -6.59
CA ASN A 38 -3.71 -6.08 -6.49
C ASN A 38 -3.57 -5.41 -5.11
N VAL A 39 -2.63 -5.89 -4.30
CA VAL A 39 -2.43 -5.51 -2.92
C VAL A 39 -0.97 -5.16 -2.74
N ILE A 40 -0.71 -3.97 -2.20
CA ILE A 40 0.65 -3.50 -1.91
C ILE A 40 0.72 -3.21 -0.42
N ASN A 41 1.69 -3.82 0.25
CA ASN A 41 2.05 -3.43 1.61
C ASN A 41 3.22 -2.46 1.56
N PHE A 42 3.22 -1.44 2.42
CA PHE A 42 4.32 -0.50 2.59
C PHE A 42 4.31 0.05 4.02
N SER A 43 5.43 0.59 4.48
CA SER A 43 5.60 1.21 5.80
C SER A 43 5.39 2.72 5.70
N TYR A 44 4.72 3.32 6.67
CA TYR A 44 4.71 4.76 6.89
C TYR A 44 5.04 5.05 8.35
N LYS A 45 6.20 5.68 8.59
CA LYS A 45 6.76 5.95 9.92
C LYS A 45 6.80 4.69 10.81
N GLY A 46 7.06 3.52 10.19
CA GLY A 46 7.13 2.23 10.87
C GLY A 46 5.80 1.46 10.95
N ILE A 47 4.68 2.08 10.56
CA ILE A 47 3.37 1.40 10.52
C ILE A 47 3.18 0.74 9.17
N ILE A 48 2.88 -0.56 9.17
CA ILE A 48 2.61 -1.30 7.92
C ILE A 48 1.18 -1.04 7.49
N LEU A 49 1.06 -0.48 6.29
CA LEU A 49 -0.19 -0.22 5.60
C LEU A 49 -0.34 -1.17 4.43
N ARG A 50 -1.57 -1.61 4.21
CA ARG A 50 -2.01 -2.38 3.06
C ARG A 50 -2.88 -1.50 2.20
N LYS A 51 -2.52 -1.38 0.92
CA LYS A 51 -3.29 -0.71 -0.11
C LYS A 51 -3.88 -1.74 -1.07
N SER A 52 -5.19 -1.72 -1.25
CA SER A 52 -5.87 -2.50 -2.28
C SER A 52 -6.77 -1.57 -3.09
N GLY A 53 -6.46 -1.42 -4.39
CA GLY A 53 -7.10 -0.40 -5.21
C GLY A 53 -6.88 1.00 -4.64
N ASN A 54 -7.98 1.67 -4.27
CA ASN A 54 -7.97 3.02 -3.67
C ASN A 54 -8.19 3.00 -2.16
N GLU A 55 -8.13 1.84 -1.51
CA GLU A 55 -8.38 1.68 -0.08
C GLU A 55 -7.09 1.34 0.66
N TYR A 56 -6.93 1.93 1.84
CA TYR A 56 -5.82 1.77 2.76
C TYR A 56 -6.33 1.22 4.09
N THR A 57 -5.63 0.24 4.63
CA THR A 57 -5.87 -0.34 5.96
C THR A 57 -4.56 -0.58 6.67
N ILE A 58 -4.56 -0.58 7.99
CA ILE A 58 -3.42 -1.04 8.77
C ILE A 58 -3.35 -2.57 8.66
N ASP A 59 -2.23 -3.11 8.14
CA ASP A 59 -2.08 -4.54 7.84
C ASP A 59 -1.74 -5.38 9.08
N LYS A 60 -1.01 -4.79 10.03
CA LYS A 60 -0.54 -5.45 11.26
C LYS A 60 -0.79 -4.59 12.49
N GLN A 61 -0.90 -5.22 13.65
CA GLN A 61 -1.04 -4.51 14.92
C GLN A 61 0.10 -3.51 15.12
N ILE A 62 -0.25 -2.30 15.55
CA ILE A 62 0.74 -1.25 15.85
C ILE A 62 1.51 -1.65 17.11
N MET A 63 2.80 -1.92 16.95
CA MET A 63 3.71 -2.35 18.03
C MET A 63 4.38 -1.19 18.78
N ILE A 64 3.84 0.02 18.63
CA ILE A 64 4.37 1.26 19.20
C ILE A 64 3.59 1.55 20.49
N SER A 65 4.31 1.62 21.61
CA SER A 65 3.70 1.89 22.92
C SER A 65 3.45 3.38 23.12
N GLY A 66 2.38 3.72 23.85
CA GLY A 66 1.97 5.11 24.12
C GLY A 66 1.08 5.75 23.05
N CYS A 67 0.67 4.99 22.03
CA CYS A 67 -0.20 5.47 20.96
C CYS A 67 -1.66 5.07 21.19
N ASP A 68 -2.58 5.99 20.91
CA ASP A 68 -4.01 5.70 20.81
C ASP A 68 -4.36 5.22 19.40
N THR A 69 -4.42 3.89 19.22
CA THR A 69 -4.67 3.27 17.91
C THR A 69 -6.08 3.52 17.38
N SER A 70 -7.03 3.94 18.22
CA SER A 70 -8.41 4.23 17.78
C SER A 70 -8.46 5.33 16.72
N LYS A 71 -7.49 6.24 16.73
CA LYS A 71 -7.35 7.36 15.80
C LYS A 71 -7.14 6.96 14.33
N VAL A 72 -6.71 5.73 14.08
CA VAL A 72 -6.33 5.25 12.74
C VAL A 72 -7.06 3.97 12.34
N GLN A 73 -8.00 3.49 13.16
CA GLN A 73 -8.81 2.30 12.86
C GLN A 73 -9.71 2.53 11.63
N GLY A 74 -9.91 1.46 10.86
CA GLY A 74 -10.85 1.44 9.73
C GLY A 74 -10.19 1.40 8.35
N MET A 75 -11.02 1.64 7.33
CA MET A 75 -10.63 1.70 5.93
C MET A 75 -10.63 3.15 5.45
N TRP A 76 -9.54 3.55 4.80
CA TRP A 76 -9.32 4.91 4.33
C TRP A 76 -9.23 4.92 2.81
N ASN A 77 -9.81 5.91 2.15
CA ASN A 77 -9.69 6.10 0.70
C ASN A 77 -8.88 7.36 0.31
N ASP A 78 -8.41 8.08 1.33
CA ASP A 78 -7.58 9.28 1.22
C ASP A 78 -6.27 9.05 1.98
N GLY A 79 -5.20 8.77 1.22
CA GLY A 79 -3.86 8.53 1.75
C GLY A 79 -3.30 9.72 2.54
N PRO A 80 -3.35 10.96 2.03
CA PRO A 80 -2.95 12.15 2.78
C PRO A 80 -3.70 12.34 4.12
N MET A 81 -5.00 12.06 4.18
CA MET A 81 -5.75 12.10 5.45
C MET A 81 -5.29 11.00 6.42
N LEU A 82 -5.10 9.78 5.95
CA LEU A 82 -4.54 8.69 6.77
C LEU A 82 -3.15 9.04 7.29
N ALA A 83 -2.29 9.64 6.46
CA ALA A 83 -0.96 10.10 6.86
C ALA A 83 -1.03 11.09 8.04
N ARG A 84 -1.94 12.08 7.96
CA ARG A 84 -2.18 13.02 9.06
C ARG A 84 -2.71 12.35 10.33
N ALA A 85 -3.62 11.38 10.19
CA ALA A 85 -4.13 10.64 11.34
C ALA A 85 -3.04 9.82 12.03
N ILE A 86 -2.15 9.19 11.24
CA ILE A 86 -0.97 8.49 11.77
C ILE A 86 -0.03 9.46 12.47
N ASP A 87 0.25 10.61 11.86
CA ASP A 87 1.12 11.62 12.47
C ASP A 87 0.60 12.07 13.83
N TYR A 88 -0.69 12.37 13.90
CA TYR A 88 -1.36 12.75 15.15
C TYR A 88 -1.38 11.61 16.19
N MET A 89 -1.47 10.35 15.76
CA MET A 89 -1.36 9.21 16.66
C MET A 89 0.08 9.05 17.20
N LEU A 90 1.09 9.37 16.39
CA LEU A 90 2.50 9.20 16.74
C LEU A 90 3.06 10.34 17.61
N GLU A 91 2.36 11.46 17.78
CA GLU A 91 2.78 12.55 18.68
C GLU A 91 2.98 12.08 20.13
N THR A 92 2.23 11.07 20.58
CA THR A 92 2.34 10.50 21.93
C THR A 92 3.20 9.23 22.00
N ALA A 93 3.83 8.84 20.88
CA ALA A 93 4.65 7.64 20.81
C ALA A 93 5.93 7.77 21.63
N LYS A 94 6.39 6.65 22.22
CA LYS A 94 7.75 6.58 22.78
C LYS A 94 8.80 6.68 21.64
N PRO A 95 9.72 7.67 21.67
CA PRO A 95 10.67 7.90 20.56
C PRO A 95 11.57 6.71 20.24
N GLU A 96 12.09 6.05 21.27
CA GLU A 96 12.97 4.87 21.14
C GLU A 96 12.27 3.75 20.35
N ARG A 97 11.02 3.44 20.74
CA ARG A 97 10.25 2.39 20.09
C ARG A 97 9.86 2.76 18.66
N LEU A 98 9.57 4.03 18.40
CA LEU A 98 9.30 4.52 17.06
C LEU A 98 10.52 4.36 16.15
N ALA A 99 11.73 4.66 16.64
CA ALA A 99 12.96 4.49 15.89
C ALA A 99 13.24 3.02 15.56
N GLU A 100 13.06 2.11 16.52
CA GLU A 100 13.21 0.66 16.33
C GLU A 100 12.28 0.13 15.23
N VAL A 101 10.99 0.50 15.30
CA VAL A 101 9.98 0.01 14.34
C VAL A 101 10.24 0.59 12.95
N ARG A 102 10.73 1.84 12.84
CA ARG A 102 11.13 2.44 11.54
C ARG A 102 12.34 1.75 10.93
N ALA A 103 13.33 1.36 11.73
CA ALA A 103 14.48 0.60 11.25
C ALA A 103 14.10 -0.83 10.80
N ALA A 104 13.11 -1.45 11.45
CA ALA A 104 12.65 -2.79 11.11
C ALA A 104 11.82 -2.85 9.82
N HIS A 105 11.05 -1.80 9.52
CA HIS A 105 10.10 -1.77 8.40
C HIS A 105 10.56 -0.80 7.31
N ILE A 106 11.43 -1.31 6.43
CA ILE A 106 12.02 -0.57 5.32
C ILE A 106 11.14 -0.74 4.07
N ASN A 107 10.97 0.34 3.31
CA ASN A 107 10.38 0.29 1.99
C ASN A 107 11.48 0.23 0.92
N TRP A 108 11.13 -0.32 -0.24
CA TRP A 108 11.96 -0.23 -1.43
C TRP A 108 11.10 0.01 -2.67
N THR A 109 11.71 0.64 -3.67
CA THR A 109 11.04 0.93 -4.95
C THR A 109 11.54 -0.01 -6.02
N CYS A 110 10.62 -0.73 -6.66
CA CYS A 110 10.96 -1.60 -7.78
C CYS A 110 11.45 -0.77 -8.97
N GLN A 111 12.62 -1.08 -9.51
CA GLN A 111 13.17 -0.34 -10.64
C GLN A 111 12.40 -0.51 -11.96
N ARG A 112 11.63 -1.60 -12.09
CA ARG A 112 10.83 -1.87 -13.28
C ARG A 112 9.46 -1.18 -13.24
N CYS A 113 8.63 -1.47 -12.23
CA CYS A 113 7.26 -0.95 -12.16
C CYS A 113 7.12 0.34 -11.35
N LYS A 114 8.21 0.80 -10.72
CA LYS A 114 8.26 2.01 -9.87
C LYS A 114 7.30 2.00 -8.67
N VAL A 115 6.71 0.85 -8.35
CA VAL A 115 5.90 0.68 -7.14
C VAL A 115 6.81 0.55 -5.93
N THR A 116 6.52 1.35 -4.91
CA THR A 116 7.13 1.22 -3.59
C THR A 116 6.37 0.18 -2.77
N CYS A 117 7.10 -0.75 -2.16
CA CYS A 117 6.53 -1.78 -1.30
C CYS A 117 7.43 -2.07 -0.10
N LEU A 118 6.85 -2.70 0.91
CA LEU A 118 7.54 -3.15 2.11
C LEU A 118 8.56 -4.21 1.71
N TYR A 119 9.81 -4.00 2.15
CA TYR A 119 10.84 -5.00 2.04
C TYR A 119 10.51 -6.20 2.94
N ASP A 120 10.62 -7.40 2.38
CA ASP A 120 10.28 -8.64 3.07
C ASP A 120 11.30 -9.72 2.74
N LYS A 121 12.05 -10.14 3.75
CA LYS A 121 13.11 -11.14 3.61
C LYS A 121 12.59 -12.48 3.08
N SER A 122 11.31 -12.80 3.28
CA SER A 122 10.72 -14.04 2.77
C SER A 122 10.60 -14.08 1.24
N PHE A 123 10.82 -12.94 0.57
CA PHE A 123 10.81 -12.80 -0.89
C PHE A 123 12.23 -12.64 -1.44
N GLU A 124 13.23 -12.96 -0.63
CA GLU A 124 14.59 -13.14 -1.09
C GLU A 124 14.76 -14.55 -1.66
N ASP A 125 15.38 -14.63 -2.83
CA ASP A 125 15.82 -15.88 -3.44
C ASP A 125 17.32 -16.05 -3.20
N HIS A 126 17.65 -17.08 -2.43
CA HIS A 126 19.01 -17.45 -2.05
C HIS A 126 19.56 -18.60 -2.89
N ARG A 127 18.98 -18.89 -4.07
CA ARG A 127 19.52 -19.94 -4.96
C ARG A 127 20.97 -19.69 -5.38
N ASP A 128 21.42 -18.44 -5.41
CA ASP A 128 22.83 -18.06 -5.47
C ASP A 128 23.18 -17.26 -4.20
N GLU A 129 23.94 -17.87 -3.29
CA GLU A 129 24.35 -17.24 -2.02
C GLU A 129 25.19 -15.96 -2.25
N ASN A 130 25.83 -15.83 -3.41
CA ASN A 130 26.66 -14.67 -3.74
C ASN A 130 25.85 -13.52 -4.37
N HIS A 131 24.66 -13.80 -4.91
CA HIS A 131 23.80 -12.82 -5.58
C HIS A 131 22.34 -12.98 -5.18
N PRO A 132 21.99 -12.70 -3.91
CA PRO A 132 20.61 -12.77 -3.45
C PRO A 132 19.73 -11.80 -4.26
N LEU A 133 18.60 -12.30 -4.74
CA LEU A 133 17.64 -11.53 -5.49
C LEU A 133 16.42 -11.23 -4.63
N SER A 134 15.87 -10.02 -4.72
CA SER A 134 14.57 -9.70 -4.12
C SER A 134 13.48 -9.65 -5.18
N HIS A 135 12.36 -10.32 -4.92
CA HIS A 135 11.22 -10.36 -5.81
C HIS A 135 10.25 -9.21 -5.57
N CYS A 136 9.96 -8.43 -6.61
CA CYS A 136 8.87 -7.45 -6.55
C CYS A 136 7.51 -8.16 -6.47
N LYS A 137 6.78 -8.00 -5.35
CA LYS A 137 5.45 -8.61 -5.15
C LYS A 137 4.38 -8.17 -6.16
N TYR A 138 4.57 -6.99 -6.74
CA TYR A 138 3.64 -6.41 -7.70
C TYR A 138 3.91 -6.87 -9.13
N CYS A 139 5.17 -6.89 -9.55
CA CYS A 139 5.54 -7.19 -10.95
C CYS A 139 6.46 -8.38 -11.18
N GLY A 140 6.71 -9.18 -10.14
CA GLY A 140 7.53 -10.39 -10.21
C GLY A 140 8.98 -10.18 -10.69
N PHE A 141 9.42 -8.92 -10.88
CA PHE A 141 10.76 -8.62 -11.32
C PHE A 141 11.76 -8.88 -10.20
N ASN A 142 12.88 -9.51 -10.55
CA ASN A 142 13.95 -9.82 -9.63
C ASN A 142 14.93 -8.66 -9.66
N THR A 143 15.24 -8.12 -8.50
CA THR A 143 16.24 -7.06 -8.35
C THR A 143 17.37 -7.59 -7.48
N PRO A 144 18.63 -7.54 -7.93
CA PRO A 144 19.78 -7.81 -7.08
C PRO A 144 19.72 -6.99 -5.81
N ARG A 145 20.08 -7.61 -4.68
CA ARG A 145 19.91 -6.98 -3.36
C ARG A 145 20.71 -5.67 -3.21
N ASP A 146 21.90 -5.63 -3.80
CA ASP A 146 22.78 -4.46 -3.84
C ASP A 146 22.23 -3.31 -4.69
N GLU A 147 21.32 -3.60 -5.62
CA GLU A 147 20.63 -2.60 -6.45
C GLU A 147 19.30 -2.10 -5.85
N LEU A 148 18.92 -2.56 -4.66
CA LEU A 148 17.67 -2.14 -4.02
C LEU A 148 17.74 -0.67 -3.60
N VAL A 149 16.87 0.14 -4.19
CA VAL A 149 16.68 1.54 -3.79
C VAL A 149 15.64 1.59 -2.69
N THR A 150 16.10 1.88 -1.47
CA THR A 150 15.22 2.09 -0.32
C THR A 150 14.41 3.36 -0.52
N ALA A 151 13.16 3.33 -0.07
CA ALA A 151 12.25 4.46 -0.11
C ALA A 151 11.96 4.94 1.31
N SER A 152 11.86 6.25 1.48
CA SER A 152 11.49 6.88 2.75
C SER A 152 9.97 6.85 2.95
N ASP A 153 9.48 7.49 4.02
CA ASP A 153 8.06 7.59 4.37
C ASP A 153 7.22 8.45 3.40
N GLU A 154 7.78 8.91 2.28
CA GLU A 154 7.06 9.76 1.30
C GLU A 154 6.05 8.98 0.42
N VAL A 155 5.78 7.71 0.74
CA VAL A 155 4.92 6.81 -0.04
C VAL A 155 3.44 7.21 -0.06
N MET A 156 3.01 8.10 0.86
CA MET A 156 1.62 8.55 0.98
C MET A 156 1.37 9.99 0.51
N ARG A 157 2.29 10.58 -0.27
CA ARG A 157 2.10 11.91 -0.88
C ARG A 157 1.14 11.89 -2.07
#